data_AF-A0AAN7JET4-F1
#
_entry.id   AF-A0AAN7JET4-F1
#
_cell.length_a   1.000
_cell.length_b   1.000
_cell.length_c   1.000
_cell.angle_alpha   90.00
_cell.angle_beta   90.00
_cell.angle_gamma   90.00
#
_symmetry.space_group_name_H-M   'P 1'
#
loop_
_entity.id
_entity.type
_entity.pdbx_description
1 polymer ?
#
loop_
_entity_poly.entity_id
_entity_poly.type
_entity_poly.pdbx_seq_one_letter_code
_entity_poly.pdbx_strand_id
1 'polypeptide(L)'
;MIGMDIRCKIRRLSEERGAMLLVVAVLLVRISFQAMLTPPRGVWKDYGKCNTIKVGRGSSDDPVKNMLVCEHKAGTAIALEDPNFWLFLIFNSLIFGISNSLMVLVAPGEYIKLLFFVLNLTLGFSYFYSVRLITDNKLFASCLACISAVFSVLAVKN
;
A
#
# COMPACT_ATOMS: atom_id res chain seq x y z
N MET A 1 34.70 -32.71 21.37
CA MET A 1 34.54 -32.48 19.91
C MET A 1 33.09 -32.56 19.42
N ILE A 2 32.23 -33.42 19.98
CA ILE A 2 30.81 -33.60 19.57
C ILE A 2 29.89 -32.38 19.82
N GLY A 3 30.09 -31.62 20.90
CA GLY A 3 29.25 -30.46 21.19
C GLY A 3 29.40 -29.28 20.21
N MET A 4 30.51 -29.21 19.47
CA MET A 4 30.76 -28.14 18.50
C MET A 4 30.04 -28.38 17.18
N ASP A 5 29.89 -29.64 16.78
CA ASP A 5 29.16 -30.08 15.59
C ASP A 5 27.65 -29.78 15.73
N ILE A 6 27.06 -30.09 16.88
CA ILE A 6 25.65 -29.83 17.18
C ILE A 6 25.34 -28.32 17.14
N ARG A 7 26.21 -27.49 17.72
CA ARG A 7 26.02 -26.03 17.68
C ARG A 7 26.11 -25.46 16.27
N CYS A 8 27.01 -25.99 15.44
CA CYS A 8 27.11 -25.60 14.05
C CYS A 8 25.86 -25.99 13.26
N LYS A 9 25.35 -27.21 13.48
CA LYS A 9 24.12 -27.71 12.85
C LYS A 9 22.89 -26.86 13.23
N ILE A 10 22.73 -26.56 14.52
CA ILE A 10 21.62 -25.72 15.02
C ILE A 10 21.71 -24.30 14.44
N ARG A 11 22.92 -23.69 14.40
CA ARG A 11 23.11 -22.37 13.81
C ARG A 11 22.74 -22.35 12.33
N ARG A 12 23.19 -23.35 11.57
CA ARG A 12 22.86 -23.48 10.14
C ARG A 12 21.36 -23.63 9.90
N LEU A 13 20.69 -24.48 10.68
CA LEU A 13 19.24 -24.65 10.62
C LEU A 13 18.49 -23.35 10.97
N SER A 14 19.00 -22.55 11.92
CA SER A 14 18.42 -21.26 12.28
C SER A 14 18.59 -20.21 11.18
N GLU A 15 19.75 -20.17 10.53
CA GLU A 15 20.02 -19.25 9.43
C GLU A 15 19.21 -19.60 8.18
N GLU A 16 19.08 -20.88 7.84
CA GLU A 16 18.23 -21.37 6.75
C GLU A 16 16.76 -20.96 6.99
N ARG A 17 16.26 -21.13 8.21
CA ARG A 17 14.89 -20.71 8.60
C ARG A 17 14.71 -19.21 8.51
N GLY A 18 15.67 -18.42 8.99
CA GLY A 18 15.64 -16.95 8.89
C GLY A 18 15.62 -16.49 7.43
N ALA A 19 16.46 -17.07 6.58
CA ALA A 19 16.49 -16.74 5.15
C ALA A 19 15.15 -17.05 4.46
N MET A 20 14.54 -18.20 4.75
CA MET A 20 13.23 -18.54 4.20
C MET A 20 12.13 -17.57 4.67
N LEU A 21 12.10 -17.23 5.96
CA LEU A 21 11.12 -16.29 6.52
C LEU A 21 11.29 -14.88 5.94
N LEU A 22 12.53 -14.43 5.72
CA LEU A 22 12.84 -13.15 5.09
C LEU A 22 12.30 -13.09 3.64
N VAL A 23 12.49 -14.16 2.86
CA VAL A 23 11.97 -14.26 1.49
C VAL A 23 10.44 -14.20 1.49
N VAL A 24 9.78 -14.94 2.38
CA VAL A 24 8.32 -14.91 2.52
C VAL A 24 7.83 -13.52 2.91
N ALA A 25 8.50 -12.84 3.85
CA ALA A 25 8.17 -11.49 4.25
C ALA A 25 8.26 -10.50 3.07
N VAL A 26 9.35 -10.52 2.30
CA VAL A 26 9.52 -9.68 1.11
C VAL A 26 8.46 -9.98 0.05
N LEU A 27 8.10 -11.25 -0.13
CA LEU A 27 7.07 -11.67 -1.08
C LEU A 27 5.70 -11.12 -0.69
N LEU A 28 5.31 -11.23 0.59
CA LEU A 28 4.05 -10.69 1.09
C LEU A 28 3.99 -9.16 0.94
N VAL A 29 5.07 -8.45 1.26
CA VAL A 29 5.20 -7.00 1.01
C VAL A 29 4.99 -6.67 -0.47
N ARG A 30 5.64 -7.41 -1.38
CA ARG A 30 5.52 -7.23 -2.83
C ARG A 30 4.09 -7.44 -3.33
N ILE A 31 3.44 -8.53 -2.91
CA ILE A 31 2.07 -8.86 -3.30
C ILE A 31 1.11 -7.75 -2.83
N SER A 32 1.26 -7.31 -1.58
CA SER A 32 0.46 -6.23 -1.03
C SER A 32 0.64 -4.91 -1.78
N PHE A 33 1.88 -4.58 -2.15
CA PHE A 33 2.20 -3.39 -2.92
C PHE A 33 1.65 -3.45 -4.35
N GLN A 34 1.78 -4.59 -5.03
CA GLN A 34 1.25 -4.78 -6.39
C GLN A 34 -0.28 -4.67 -6.44
N ALA A 35 -0.97 -5.26 -5.47
CA ALA A 35 -2.43 -5.23 -5.39
C ALA A 35 -2.98 -3.81 -5.14
N MET A 36 -2.14 -2.95 -4.57
CA MET A 36 -2.47 -1.57 -4.25
C MET A 36 -2.22 -0.62 -5.44
N LEU A 37 -1.11 -0.80 -6.15
CA LEU A 37 -0.81 -0.06 -7.39
C LEU A 37 -1.68 -0.49 -8.58
N THR A 38 -2.15 -1.73 -8.58
CA THR A 38 -3.01 -2.27 -9.65
C THR A 38 -4.37 -2.63 -9.04
N PRO A 39 -5.24 -1.64 -8.77
CA PRO A 39 -6.57 -1.95 -8.27
C PRO A 39 -7.28 -2.87 -9.28
N PRO A 40 -7.75 -4.07 -8.88
CA PRO A 40 -8.24 -5.11 -9.79
C PRO A 40 -9.59 -4.81 -10.47
N ARG A 41 -10.10 -3.58 -10.31
CA ARG A 41 -11.27 -3.04 -10.99
C ARG A 41 -10.91 -1.59 -11.33
N GLY A 42 -10.68 -1.36 -12.62
CA GLY A 42 -10.00 -0.18 -13.14
C GLY A 42 -10.48 1.15 -12.52
N VAL A 43 -9.54 2.08 -12.44
CA VAL A 43 -9.78 3.52 -12.25
C VAL A 43 -10.58 4.07 -13.42
N TRP A 44 -11.88 3.79 -13.44
CA TRP A 44 -12.82 4.45 -14.34
C TRP A 44 -13.52 5.53 -13.54
N LYS A 45 -13.41 6.78 -13.98
CA LYS A 45 -14.32 7.80 -13.49
C LYS A 45 -15.66 7.60 -14.17
N ASP A 46 -16.68 7.34 -13.41
CA ASP A 46 -18.04 7.69 -13.78
C ASP A 46 -18.77 7.80 -12.45
N TYR A 47 -19.28 8.95 -12.02
CA TYR A 47 -20.28 9.74 -12.70
C TYR A 47 -20.00 11.23 -12.44
N GLY A 48 -19.41 11.93 -13.41
CA GLY A 48 -19.36 13.39 -13.33
C GLY A 48 -20.79 13.93 -13.33
N LYS A 49 -21.14 14.84 -12.41
CA LYS A 49 -22.35 15.67 -12.59
C LYS A 49 -22.13 16.50 -13.84
N CYS A 50 -22.57 15.98 -14.98
CA CYS A 50 -22.47 16.68 -16.22
C CYS A 50 -23.52 17.79 -16.20
N ASN A 51 -23.06 19.04 -16.15
CA ASN A 51 -23.95 20.18 -16.27
C ASN A 51 -24.17 20.44 -17.76
N THR A 52 -25.42 20.51 -18.18
CA THR A 52 -25.78 20.92 -19.53
C THR A 52 -25.67 22.44 -19.63
N ILE A 53 -24.59 22.94 -20.25
CA ILE A 53 -24.50 24.36 -20.55
C ILE A 53 -25.21 24.60 -21.88
N LYS A 54 -26.29 25.38 -21.86
CA LYS A 54 -26.90 25.91 -23.08
C LYS A 54 -26.00 27.03 -23.61
N VAL A 55 -25.20 26.73 -24.64
CA VAL A 55 -24.43 27.76 -25.34
C VAL A 55 -25.38 28.46 -26.30
N GLY A 56 -25.97 29.57 -25.86
CA GLY A 56 -26.71 30.47 -26.74
C GLY A 56 -25.75 31.22 -27.63
N ARG A 57 -25.65 30.86 -28.91
CA ARG A 57 -25.02 31.70 -29.92
C ARG A 57 -26.14 32.19 -30.83
N GLY A 58 -26.42 33.50 -30.76
CA GLY A 58 -27.49 34.12 -31.53
C GLY A 58 -27.23 33.95 -33.02
N SER A 59 -28.07 33.17 -33.67
CA SER A 59 -28.70 33.44 -34.97
C SER A 59 -29.62 32.26 -35.27
N SER A 60 -30.82 32.55 -35.73
CA SER A 60 -31.84 31.58 -36.08
C SER A 60 -31.29 30.55 -37.09
N ASP A 61 -31.66 29.28 -36.89
CA ASP A 61 -31.55 28.13 -37.81
C ASP A 61 -30.46 27.06 -37.54
N ASP A 62 -29.67 27.14 -36.46
CA ASP A 62 -28.79 26.04 -36.06
C ASP A 62 -29.34 25.22 -34.85
N PRO A 63 -29.28 23.87 -34.88
CA PRO A 63 -29.77 23.04 -33.78
C PRO A 63 -28.95 23.28 -32.50
N VAL A 64 -29.65 23.59 -31.40
CA VAL A 64 -29.10 23.81 -30.06
C VAL A 64 -28.15 22.66 -29.67
N LYS A 65 -26.84 22.92 -29.68
CA LYS A 65 -25.82 21.94 -29.28
C LYS A 65 -25.64 22.00 -27.76
N ASN A 66 -26.30 21.10 -27.04
CA ASN A 66 -26.08 20.94 -25.60
C ASN A 66 -24.65 20.40 -25.37
N MET A 67 -23.74 21.25 -24.88
CA MET A 67 -22.40 20.81 -24.52
C MET A 67 -22.43 20.31 -23.07
N LEU A 68 -22.26 18.99 -22.91
CA LEU A 68 -22.06 18.36 -21.60
C LEU A 68 -20.63 18.66 -21.15
N VAL A 69 -20.50 19.53 -20.15
CA VAL A 69 -19.22 19.77 -19.48
C VAL A 69 -19.24 18.99 -18.18
N CYS A 70 -18.39 17.99 -18.07
CA CYS A 70 -18.26 17.16 -16.88
C CYS A 70 -16.92 17.51 -16.20
N GLU A 71 -17.00 17.99 -14.96
CA GLU A 71 -15.80 18.26 -14.16
C GLU A 71 -15.30 16.94 -13.56
N HIS A 72 -14.07 16.53 -13.92
CA HIS A 72 -13.58 15.18 -13.65
C HIS A 72 -12.36 15.19 -12.71
N LYS A 73 -12.48 14.78 -11.45
CA LYS A 73 -11.31 14.56 -10.57
C LYS A 73 -10.63 13.22 -10.85
N ALA A 74 -9.38 13.24 -11.35
CA ALA A 74 -8.55 12.05 -11.66
C ALA A 74 -7.95 11.43 -10.40
N GLY A 75 -7.99 10.10 -10.32
CA GLY A 75 -7.24 9.33 -9.32
C GLY A 75 -8.06 8.62 -8.24
N THR A 76 -9.38 8.80 -8.17
CA THR A 76 -10.22 8.15 -7.14
C THR A 76 -10.71 6.78 -7.62
N ALA A 77 -10.53 5.74 -6.80
CA ALA A 77 -11.07 4.41 -7.10
C ALA A 77 -12.59 4.38 -6.87
N ILE A 78 -13.35 3.92 -7.87
CA ILE A 78 -14.81 3.73 -7.82
C ILE A 78 -15.28 2.75 -6.74
N ALA A 79 -14.40 1.85 -6.31
CA ALA A 79 -14.75 0.81 -5.33
C ALA A 79 -14.77 1.31 -3.88
N LEU A 80 -14.50 2.60 -3.60
CA LEU A 80 -14.48 3.12 -2.23
C LEU A 80 -15.86 3.07 -1.55
N GLU A 81 -16.94 3.00 -2.33
CA GLU A 81 -18.31 2.90 -1.84
C GLU A 81 -18.67 1.47 -1.39
N ASP A 82 -17.93 0.46 -1.84
CA ASP A 82 -18.16 -0.94 -1.47
C ASP A 82 -17.45 -1.31 -0.14
N PRO A 83 -18.17 -1.90 0.84
CA PRO A 83 -17.57 -2.33 2.11
C PRO A 83 -16.50 -3.42 1.93
N ASN A 84 -16.61 -4.23 0.87
CA ASN A 84 -15.64 -5.28 0.54
C ASN A 84 -14.26 -4.71 0.17
N PHE A 85 -14.22 -3.53 -0.45
CA PHE A 85 -12.98 -2.87 -0.83
C PHE A 85 -12.25 -2.29 0.40
N TRP A 86 -13.01 -1.74 1.35
CA TRP A 86 -12.48 -1.32 2.65
C TRP A 86 -11.88 -2.48 3.43
N LEU A 87 -12.58 -3.63 3.45
CA LEU A 87 -12.07 -4.83 4.11
C LEU A 87 -10.76 -5.32 3.46
N PHE A 88 -10.70 -5.32 2.13
CA PHE A 88 -9.49 -5.61 1.38
C PHE A 88 -8.33 -4.66 1.74
N LEU A 89 -8.57 -3.34 1.79
CA LEU A 89 -7.55 -2.36 2.16
C LEU A 89 -7.01 -2.55 3.59
N ILE A 90 -7.88 -2.89 4.54
CA ILE A 90 -7.49 -3.14 5.93
C ILE A 90 -6.61 -4.39 6.01
N PHE A 91 -7.05 -5.53 5.48
CA PHE A 91 -6.26 -6.75 5.51
C PHE A 91 -4.95 -6.61 4.74
N ASN A 92 -4.95 -5.93 3.59
CA ASN A 92 -3.74 -5.71 2.81
C ASN A 92 -2.70 -4.89 3.58
N SER A 93 -3.16 -3.88 4.31
CA SER A 93 -2.27 -3.03 5.11
C SER A 93 -1.75 -3.73 6.37
N LEU A 94 -2.56 -4.61 6.98
CA LEU A 94 -2.12 -5.47 8.09
C LEU A 94 -1.03 -6.44 7.62
N ILE A 95 -1.22 -7.10 6.47
CA ILE A 95 -0.22 -8.02 5.90
C ILE A 95 1.09 -7.28 5.60
N PHE A 96 1.01 -6.09 5.02
CA PHE A 96 2.19 -5.25 4.78
C PHE A 96 2.91 -4.89 6.08
N GLY A 97 2.20 -4.47 7.12
CA GLY A 97 2.77 -4.12 8.42
C GLY A 97 3.42 -5.31 9.13
N ILE A 98 2.74 -6.47 9.16
CA ILE A 98 3.26 -7.70 9.77
C ILE A 98 4.51 -8.18 9.02
N SER A 99 4.48 -8.16 7.69
CA SER A 99 5.61 -8.61 6.86
C SER A 99 6.82 -7.70 6.98
N ASN A 100 6.62 -6.38 7.04
CA ASN A 100 7.69 -5.42 7.28
C ASN A 100 8.36 -5.65 8.66
N SER A 101 7.54 -5.89 9.68
CA SER A 101 8.03 -6.15 11.05
C SER A 101 8.82 -7.46 11.14
N LEU A 102 8.36 -8.49 10.44
CA LEU A 102 9.09 -9.76 10.30
C LEU A 102 10.44 -9.57 9.59
N MET A 103 10.50 -8.70 8.58
CA MET A 103 11.71 -8.41 7.83
C MET A 103 12.80 -7.78 8.71
N VAL A 104 12.41 -6.82 9.57
CA VAL A 104 13.32 -6.16 10.53
C VAL A 104 13.79 -7.14 11.62
N LEU A 105 12.89 -7.99 12.11
CA LEU A 105 13.20 -8.98 13.14
C LEU A 105 14.18 -10.06 12.64
N VAL A 106 14.05 -10.48 11.39
CA VAL A 106 14.78 -11.62 10.83
C VAL A 106 16.13 -11.24 10.21
N ALA A 107 16.35 -9.97 9.85
CA ALA A 107 17.60 -9.52 9.23
C ALA A 107 18.81 -9.75 10.15
N PRO A 108 19.85 -10.52 9.75
CA PRO A 108 21.05 -10.72 10.56
C PRO A 108 22.05 -9.57 10.37
N GLY A 109 22.57 -9.01 11.48
CA GLY A 109 23.64 -8.00 11.49
C GLY A 109 23.17 -6.54 11.56
N GLU A 110 23.82 -5.72 12.40
CA GLU A 110 23.38 -4.36 12.74
C GLU A 110 23.34 -3.39 11.55
N TYR A 111 24.37 -3.40 10.70
CA TYR A 111 24.44 -2.50 9.54
C TYR A 111 23.45 -2.86 8.44
N ILE A 112 23.25 -4.15 8.17
CA ILE A 112 22.29 -4.64 7.17
C ILE A 112 20.86 -4.41 7.67
N LYS A 113 20.60 -4.59 8.98
CA LYS A 113 19.32 -4.24 9.62
C LYS A 113 18.96 -2.77 9.40
N LEU A 114 19.90 -1.84 9.59
CA LEU A 114 19.64 -0.41 9.41
C LEU A 114 19.34 -0.05 7.95
N LEU A 115 20.08 -0.60 6.99
CA LEU A 115 19.82 -0.40 5.56
C LEU A 115 18.43 -0.92 5.17
N PHE A 116 18.10 -2.14 5.58
CA PHE A 116 16.77 -2.72 5.36
C PHE A 116 15.69 -1.90 6.05
N PHE A 117 15.92 -1.41 7.25
CA PHE A 117 14.98 -0.59 7.99
C PHE A 117 14.66 0.73 7.26
N VAL A 118 15.68 1.44 6.76
CA VAL A 118 15.49 2.68 6.00
C VAL A 118 14.71 2.42 4.71
N LEU A 119 15.08 1.38 3.95
CA LEU A 119 14.36 1.00 2.73
C LEU A 119 12.91 0.63 2.99
N ASN A 120 12.65 -0.12 4.06
CA ASN A 120 11.31 -0.52 4.48
C ASN A 120 10.46 0.67 4.96
N LEU A 121 11.06 1.65 5.64
CA LEU A 121 10.38 2.91 5.99
C LEU A 121 10.00 3.68 4.72
N THR A 122 10.94 3.88 3.79
CA THR A 122 10.65 4.57 2.52
C THR A 122 9.55 3.86 1.73
N LEU A 123 9.57 2.53 1.68
CA LEU A 123 8.52 1.73 1.06
C LEU A 123 7.17 1.92 1.77
N GLY A 124 7.15 1.88 3.11
CA GLY A 124 5.96 2.14 3.91
C GLY A 124 5.37 3.54 3.69
N PHE A 125 6.21 4.58 3.64
CA PHE A 125 5.80 5.94 3.31
C PHE A 125 5.19 6.04 1.90
N SER A 126 5.76 5.35 0.90
CA SER A 126 5.23 5.34 -0.46
C SER A 126 3.90 4.60 -0.59
N TYR A 127 3.76 3.46 0.11
CA TYR A 127 2.50 2.72 0.22
C TYR A 127 1.42 3.60 0.85
N PHE A 128 1.79 4.30 1.92
CA PHE A 128 0.91 5.19 2.64
C PHE A 128 0.43 6.40 1.82
N TYR A 129 1.35 7.05 1.11
CA TYR A 129 1.03 8.15 0.20
C TYR A 129 0.09 7.69 -0.91
N SER A 130 0.32 6.48 -1.43
CA SER A 130 -0.57 5.89 -2.43
C SER A 130 -1.98 5.64 -1.83
N VAL A 131 -2.09 5.17 -0.58
CA VAL A 131 -3.42 4.90 0.04
C VAL A 131 -4.18 6.21 0.24
N ARG A 132 -3.48 7.30 0.58
CA ARG A 132 -4.05 8.65 0.64
C ARG A 132 -4.56 9.16 -0.72
N LEU A 133 -3.86 8.82 -1.80
CA LEU A 133 -4.28 9.24 -3.14
C LEU A 133 -5.57 8.53 -3.57
N ILE A 134 -5.74 7.27 -3.18
CA ILE A 134 -6.91 6.46 -3.52
C ILE A 134 -8.11 6.79 -2.61
N THR A 135 -7.85 6.99 -1.31
CA THR A 135 -8.86 7.22 -0.28
C THR A 135 -8.81 8.68 0.18
N ASP A 136 -9.80 9.49 -0.21
CA ASP A 136 -9.91 10.93 0.13
C ASP A 136 -10.13 11.19 1.66
N ASN A 137 -10.13 10.13 2.49
CA ASN A 137 -10.26 10.21 3.95
C ASN A 137 -8.89 10.41 4.63
N LYS A 138 -8.59 11.67 4.98
CA LYS A 138 -7.36 12.08 5.68
C LYS A 138 -7.11 11.35 7.01
N LEU A 139 -8.17 11.04 7.77
CA LEU A 139 -8.09 10.42 9.09
C LEU A 139 -7.69 8.94 9.05
N PHE A 140 -8.30 8.15 8.15
CA PHE A 140 -8.00 6.73 8.02
C PHE A 140 -6.54 6.52 7.61
N ALA A 141 -6.09 7.34 6.66
CA ALA A 141 -4.70 7.37 6.31
C ALA A 141 -3.84 7.72 7.55
N SER A 142 -4.08 8.85 8.21
CA SER A 142 -3.24 9.24 9.36
C SER A 142 -3.11 8.13 10.43
N CYS A 143 -4.19 7.38 10.69
CA CYS A 143 -4.17 6.26 11.63
C CYS A 143 -3.26 5.10 11.16
N LEU A 144 -3.33 4.71 9.88
CA LEU A 144 -2.48 3.69 9.27
C LEU A 144 -0.98 4.05 9.32
N ALA A 145 -0.65 5.31 9.07
CA ALA A 145 0.73 5.80 9.21
C ALA A 145 1.22 5.74 10.65
N CYS A 146 0.40 6.14 11.62
CA CYS A 146 0.76 6.05 13.04
C CYS A 146 1.00 4.61 13.47
N ILE A 147 0.13 3.67 13.05
CA ILE A 147 0.29 2.24 13.37
C ILE A 147 1.58 1.69 12.74
N SER A 148 1.86 2.00 11.48
CA SER A 148 3.09 1.60 10.78
C SER A 148 4.36 2.15 11.44
N ALA A 149 4.36 3.43 11.81
CA ALA A 149 5.49 4.07 12.48
C ALA A 149 5.75 3.47 13.86
N VAL A 150 4.70 3.24 14.65
CA VAL A 150 4.79 2.62 15.97
C VAL A 150 5.31 1.19 15.88
N PHE A 151 4.83 0.40 14.92
CA PHE A 151 5.29 -0.98 14.74
C PHE A 151 6.76 -1.05 14.30
N SER A 152 7.19 -0.14 13.42
CA SER A 152 8.59 -0.05 12.98
C SER A 152 9.53 0.35 14.12
N VAL A 153 9.09 1.27 14.99
CA VAL A 153 9.85 1.69 16.18
C VAL A 153 9.91 0.58 17.23
N LEU A 154 8.81 -0.17 17.43
CA LEU A 154 8.80 -1.32 18.34
C LEU A 154 9.71 -2.46 17.86
N ALA A 155 9.70 -2.75 16.56
CA ALA A 155 10.51 -3.82 15.97
C ALA A 155 12.02 -3.53 15.98
N VAL A 156 12.43 -2.26 16.04
CA VAL A 156 13.84 -1.86 16.18
C VAL A 156 14.33 -1.90 17.63
N LYS A 157 13.42 -1.72 18.60
CA LYS A 157 13.79 -1.65 20.03
C LYS A 157 13.96 -3.03 20.68
N ASN A 158 13.61 -4.10 19.97
CA ASN A 158 13.61 -5.49 20.44
C ASN A 158 14.59 -6.33 19.62
#